data_AF-T0ZTV0-F1
#
_entry.id   AF-T0ZTV0-F1
#
_cell.length_a   1.000
_cell.length_b   1.000
_cell.length_c   1.000
_cell.angle_alpha   90.00
_cell.angle_beta   90.00
_cell.angle_gamma   90.00
#
_symmetry.space_group_name_H-M   'P 1'
#
loop_
_entity.id
_entity.type
_entity.pdbx_description
1 polymer ?
#
loop_
_entity_poly.entity_id
_entity_poly.type
_entity_poly.pdbx_seq_one_letter_code
_entity_poly.pdbx_strand_id
1 'polypeptide(L)'
;MDTPLPASDTPPALPAQPIARVERWGVEFVLLGTAHVSRHSVDAVRALLETEHFDAVAVELCSSRAAGLRDPEQIRQMDLFRVIRDGKVGMVAASLALGAFQRRLAERFGVEPGAEMLAAMDGADARALPCWLIDREVGTTLKRAWRNVGFGERMRILGSLGASV
;
A
#
# COMPACT_ATOMS: atom_id res chain seq x y z
N MET A 1 16.00 11.68 -23.13
CA MET A 1 17.20 11.82 -22.29
C MET A 1 16.71 12.18 -20.91
N ASP A 2 17.08 11.41 -19.90
CA ASP A 2 16.76 11.71 -18.51
C ASP A 2 17.75 12.78 -18.08
N THR A 3 17.28 14.01 -17.94
CA THR A 3 18.10 15.11 -17.43
C THR A 3 17.80 15.20 -15.94
N PRO A 4 18.73 14.82 -15.04
CA PRO A 4 18.56 15.10 -13.63
C PRO A 4 18.47 16.61 -13.45
N LEU A 5 17.40 17.08 -12.81
CA LEU A 5 17.33 18.47 -12.39
C LEU A 5 18.45 18.74 -11.38
N PRO A 6 19.10 19.92 -11.42
CA PRO A 6 20.02 20.31 -10.36
C PRO A 6 19.28 20.23 -9.03
N ALA A 7 19.98 19.80 -7.97
CA ALA A 7 19.43 19.72 -6.62
C ALA A 7 19.04 21.12 -6.13
N SER A 8 17.86 21.59 -6.52
CA SER A 8 17.29 22.87 -6.11
C SER A 8 16.55 22.65 -4.79
N ASP A 9 17.08 23.30 -3.75
CA ASP A 9 16.46 23.63 -2.47
C ASP A 9 15.47 22.60 -1.93
N THR A 10 16.02 21.52 -1.37
CA THR A 10 15.25 20.61 -0.51
C THR A 10 14.74 21.41 0.70
N PRO A 11 13.42 21.50 0.93
CA PRO A 11 12.88 22.08 2.15
C PRO A 11 13.48 21.39 3.38
N PRO A 12 13.60 22.09 4.52
CA PRO A 12 14.38 21.62 5.65
C PRO A 12 13.83 20.28 6.18
N ALA A 13 14.65 19.24 6.05
CA ALA A 13 14.57 17.95 6.73
C ALA A 13 13.15 17.36 6.86
N LEU A 14 12.58 16.90 5.74
CA LEU A 14 11.59 15.82 5.79
C LEU A 14 12.26 14.60 6.45
N PRO A 15 11.59 13.88 7.37
CA PRO A 15 12.21 12.81 8.14
C PRO A 15 12.70 11.69 7.21
N ALA A 16 14.02 11.57 7.04
CA ALA A 16 14.81 10.41 6.59
C ALA A 16 14.37 9.61 5.34
N GLN A 17 13.35 10.02 4.59
CA GLN A 17 12.89 9.28 3.41
C GLN A 17 13.65 9.73 2.16
N PRO A 18 14.02 8.79 1.27
CA PRO A 18 14.69 9.13 0.03
C PRO A 18 13.71 9.86 -0.91
N ILE A 19 14.12 11.02 -1.40
CA ILE A 19 13.39 11.79 -2.40
C ILE A 19 14.24 11.91 -3.66
N ALA A 20 13.64 11.62 -4.81
CA ALA A 20 14.26 11.87 -6.11
C ALA A 20 13.36 12.80 -6.94
N ARG A 21 13.98 13.75 -7.65
CA ARG A 21 13.28 14.64 -8.58
C ARG A 21 13.69 14.28 -10.01
N VAL A 22 12.72 14.11 -10.89
CA VAL A 22 12.95 13.70 -12.28
C VAL A 22 12.07 14.55 -13.19
N GLU A 23 12.64 15.13 -14.25
CA GLU A 23 11.85 15.78 -15.29
C GLU A 23 11.69 14.84 -16.51
N ARG A 24 10.45 14.58 -16.93
CA ARG A 24 10.16 13.78 -18.13
C ARG A 24 8.98 14.38 -18.87
N TRP A 25 9.15 14.57 -20.17
CA TRP A 25 8.10 15.10 -21.05
C TRP A 25 7.53 16.46 -20.61
N GLY A 26 8.37 17.31 -20.00
CA GLY A 26 7.95 18.60 -19.45
C GLY A 26 7.16 18.51 -18.14
N VAL A 27 7.14 17.34 -17.49
CA VAL A 27 6.51 17.12 -16.18
C VAL A 27 7.62 16.85 -15.17
N GLU A 28 7.59 17.58 -14.05
CA GLU A 28 8.42 17.30 -12.88
C GLU A 28 7.74 16.22 -12.02
N PHE A 29 8.50 15.18 -11.68
CA PHE A 29 8.10 14.12 -10.78
C PHE A 29 8.92 14.20 -9.50
N VAL A 30 8.24 14.32 -8.37
CA VAL A 30 8.83 14.16 -7.04
C VAL A 30 8.51 12.75 -6.54
N LEU A 31 9.52 11.89 -6.51
CA LEU A 31 9.42 10.49 -6.10
C LEU A 31 9.81 10.38 -4.63
N LEU A 32 8.82 10.14 -3.77
CA LEU A 32 9.03 9.87 -2.35
C LEU A 32 9.10 8.35 -2.12
N GLY A 33 10.27 7.84 -1.76
CA GLY A 33 10.41 6.45 -1.35
C GLY A 33 9.80 6.23 0.03
N THR A 34 8.93 5.22 0.15
CA THR A 34 8.28 4.88 1.41
C THR A 34 8.59 3.44 1.82
N ALA A 35 8.59 3.19 3.12
CA ALA A 35 8.58 1.85 3.68
C ALA A 35 7.15 1.51 4.15
N HIS A 36 6.64 0.35 3.74
CA HIS A 36 5.38 -0.19 4.25
C HIS A 36 5.49 -0.41 5.76
N VAL A 37 4.51 0.09 6.53
CA VAL A 37 4.50 0.04 7.99
C VAL A 37 5.57 0.94 8.63
N SER A 38 5.66 2.19 8.20
CA SER A 38 6.57 3.18 8.81
C SER A 38 5.85 4.49 9.10
N ARG A 39 5.91 4.91 10.37
CA ARG A 39 5.36 6.20 10.78
C ARG A 39 6.08 7.36 10.09
N HIS A 40 7.38 7.21 9.90
CA HIS A 40 8.17 8.20 9.17
C HIS A 40 7.72 8.34 7.71
N SER A 41 7.26 7.25 7.07
CA SER A 41 6.66 7.35 5.72
C SER A 41 5.40 8.21 5.74
N VAL A 42 4.50 7.98 6.71
CA VAL A 42 3.25 8.74 6.85
C VAL A 42 3.53 10.22 7.09
N ASP A 43 4.45 10.52 8.01
CA ASP A 43 4.81 11.88 8.35
C ASP A 43 5.50 12.58 7.18
N ALA A 44 6.37 11.89 6.44
CA ALA A 44 7.02 12.42 5.23
C ALA A 44 6.02 12.74 4.11
N VAL A 45 5.02 11.86 3.87
CA VAL A 45 3.96 12.12 2.89
C VAL A 45 3.17 13.38 3.26
N ARG A 46 2.74 13.49 4.54
CA ARG A 46 1.98 14.64 5.02
C ARG A 46 2.77 15.93 4.90
N ALA A 47 4.00 15.93 5.40
CA ALA A 47 4.88 17.09 5.37
C ALA A 47 5.17 17.53 3.92
N LEU A 48 5.45 16.59 3.01
CA LEU A 48 5.68 16.92 1.60
C LEU A 48 4.46 17.59 0.95
N LEU A 49 3.25 17.05 1.18
CA LEU A 49 2.00 17.64 0.69
C LEU A 49 1.65 18.98 1.36
N GLU A 50 2.15 19.25 2.56
CA GLU A 50 1.96 20.52 3.27
C GLU A 50 2.95 21.60 2.82
N THR A 51 4.20 21.22 2.53
CA THR A 51 5.27 22.17 2.22
C THR A 51 5.38 22.48 0.73
N GLU A 52 4.93 21.59 -0.13
CA GLU A 52 5.07 21.72 -1.58
C GLU A 52 3.71 21.68 -2.29
N HIS A 53 3.67 22.32 -3.46
CA HIS A 53 2.49 22.32 -4.33
C HIS A 53 2.65 21.30 -5.44
N PHE A 54 1.60 20.53 -5.68
CA PHE A 54 1.53 19.51 -6.72
C PHE A 54 0.23 19.65 -7.50
N ASP A 55 0.26 19.29 -8.79
CA ASP A 55 -0.94 19.26 -9.65
C ASP A 55 -1.70 17.93 -9.56
N ALA A 56 -1.03 16.86 -9.10
CA ALA A 56 -1.60 15.52 -8.90
C ALA A 56 -0.74 14.69 -7.94
N VAL A 57 -1.33 13.65 -7.36
CA VAL A 57 -0.64 12.66 -6.53
C VAL A 57 -0.79 11.29 -7.16
N ALA A 58 0.32 10.57 -7.34
CA ALA A 58 0.32 9.20 -7.84
C ALA A 58 0.75 8.24 -6.72
N VAL A 59 -0.02 7.18 -6.49
CA VAL A 59 0.21 6.19 -5.43
C VAL A 59 0.44 4.82 -6.06
N GLU A 60 1.51 4.13 -5.66
CA GLU A 60 1.84 2.75 -6.07
C GLU A 60 0.87 1.74 -5.44
N LEU A 61 -0.39 1.81 -5.86
CA LEU A 61 -1.48 1.02 -5.32
C LEU A 61 -2.50 0.72 -6.42
N CYS A 62 -3.09 -0.48 -6.40
CA CYS A 62 -4.16 -0.85 -7.32
C CYS A 62 -5.55 -0.57 -6.72
N SER A 63 -6.57 -0.50 -7.57
CA SER A 63 -7.93 -0.10 -7.18
C SER A 63 -8.53 -0.97 -6.07
N SER A 64 -8.34 -2.28 -6.16
CA SER A 64 -8.82 -3.24 -5.15
C SER A 64 -8.17 -3.03 -3.78
N ARG A 65 -6.87 -2.73 -3.75
CA ARG A 65 -6.15 -2.46 -2.49
C ARG A 65 -6.51 -1.08 -1.93
N ALA A 66 -6.67 -0.06 -2.79
CA ALA A 66 -7.11 1.27 -2.37
C ALA A 66 -8.49 1.22 -1.70
N ALA A 67 -9.44 0.48 -2.29
CA ALA A 67 -10.75 0.24 -1.68
C ALA A 67 -10.63 -0.43 -0.30
N GLY A 68 -9.74 -1.41 -0.16
CA GLY A 68 -9.50 -2.08 1.12
C GLY A 68 -8.78 -1.27 2.19
N LEU A 69 -7.99 -0.26 1.80
CA LEU A 69 -7.41 0.69 2.76
C LEU A 69 -8.44 1.72 3.22
N ARG A 70 -9.33 2.18 2.33
CA ARG A 70 -10.38 3.15 2.68
C ARG A 70 -11.50 2.54 3.51
N ASP A 71 -11.87 1.29 3.22
CA ASP A 71 -12.94 0.60 3.95
C ASP A 71 -12.57 -0.86 4.29
N PRO A 72 -11.61 -1.06 5.22
CA PRO A 72 -11.20 -2.39 5.64
C PRO A 72 -12.31 -3.17 6.34
N GLU A 73 -13.26 -2.47 6.97
CA GLU A 73 -14.33 -3.08 7.74
C GLU A 73 -15.48 -3.58 6.83
N GLN A 74 -15.86 -2.85 5.78
CA GLN A 74 -16.84 -3.36 4.81
C GLN A 74 -16.34 -4.62 4.10
N ILE A 75 -15.07 -4.68 3.72
CA ILE A 75 -14.52 -5.88 3.06
C ILE A 75 -14.57 -7.08 4.00
N ARG A 76 -14.18 -6.88 5.26
CA ARG A 76 -14.24 -7.94 6.29
C ARG A 76 -15.67 -8.39 6.55
N GLN A 77 -16.60 -7.46 6.69
CA GLN A 77 -18.00 -7.77 6.93
C GLN A 77 -18.61 -8.50 5.74
N MET A 78 -18.37 -8.05 4.51
CA MET A 78 -18.87 -8.69 3.30
C MET A 78 -18.37 -10.14 3.15
N ASP A 79 -17.09 -10.40 3.44
CA ASP A 79 -16.52 -11.74 3.40
C ASP A 79 -17.12 -12.61 4.53
N LEU A 80 -17.20 -12.08 5.76
CA LEU A 80 -17.80 -12.78 6.89
C LEU A 80 -19.27 -13.15 6.65
N PHE A 81 -20.09 -12.23 6.15
CA PHE A 81 -21.49 -12.48 5.81
C PHE A 81 -21.62 -13.56 4.75
N ARG A 82 -20.75 -13.56 3.74
CA ARG A 82 -20.75 -14.58 2.69
C ARG A 82 -20.34 -15.94 3.24
N VAL A 83 -19.32 -16.01 4.09
CA VAL A 83 -18.82 -17.26 4.70
C VAL A 83 -19.83 -17.85 5.70
N ILE A 84 -20.53 -17.00 6.47
CA ILE A 84 -21.63 -17.44 7.35
C ILE A 84 -22.79 -18.00 6.52
N ARG A 85 -23.16 -17.32 5.42
CA ARG A 85 -24.21 -17.79 4.50
C ARG A 85 -23.87 -19.15 3.87
N ASP A 86 -22.59 -19.39 3.60
CA ASP A 86 -22.09 -20.65 3.06
C ASP A 86 -21.91 -21.75 4.13
N GLY A 87 -22.22 -21.48 5.41
CA GLY A 87 -22.14 -22.46 6.50
C GLY A 87 -20.71 -22.83 6.94
N LYS A 88 -19.69 -22.03 6.58
CA LYS A 88 -18.26 -22.36 6.79
C LYS A 88 -17.72 -21.78 8.10
N VAL A 89 -18.24 -22.26 9.24
CA VAL A 89 -17.92 -21.73 10.59
C VAL A 89 -16.40 -21.72 10.90
N GLY A 90 -15.64 -22.72 10.46
CA GLY A 90 -14.18 -22.74 10.67
C GLY A 90 -13.41 -21.64 9.93
N MET A 91 -13.91 -21.22 8.77
CA MET A 91 -13.32 -20.15 7.96
C MET A 91 -13.60 -18.76 8.56
N VAL A 92 -14.75 -18.60 9.22
CA VAL A 92 -15.06 -17.41 10.03
C VAL A 92 -14.08 -17.27 11.19
N ALA A 93 -13.83 -18.35 11.94
CA ALA A 93 -12.87 -18.34 13.03
C ALA A 93 -11.46 -17.99 12.55
N ALA A 94 -11.03 -18.54 11.40
CA ALA A 94 -9.75 -18.22 10.77
C ALA A 94 -9.66 -16.75 10.34
N SER A 95 -10.72 -16.18 9.74
CA SER A 95 -10.77 -14.77 9.35
C SER A 95 -10.67 -13.83 10.56
N LEU A 96 -11.42 -14.13 11.64
CA LEU A 96 -11.37 -13.37 12.89
C LEU A 96 -9.99 -13.47 13.58
N ALA A 97 -9.37 -14.65 13.59
CA ALA A 97 -8.04 -14.87 14.15
C ALA A 97 -6.96 -14.12 13.36
N LEU A 98 -6.98 -14.21 12.02
CA LEU A 98 -6.09 -13.46 11.15
C LEU A 98 -6.26 -11.95 11.33
N GLY A 99 -7.51 -11.49 11.46
CA GLY A 99 -7.79 -10.08 11.70
C GLY A 99 -7.29 -9.58 13.06
N ALA A 100 -7.37 -10.41 14.10
CA ALA A 100 -6.79 -10.12 15.41
C ALA A 100 -5.24 -10.10 15.36
N PHE A 101 -4.63 -11.02 14.61
CA PHE A 101 -3.19 -11.03 14.40
C PHE A 101 -2.71 -9.77 13.66
N GLN A 102 -3.44 -9.35 12.63
CA GLN A 102 -3.18 -8.11 11.90
C GLN A 102 -3.27 -6.88 12.80
N ARG A 103 -4.32 -6.77 13.65
CA ARG A 103 -4.43 -5.68 14.64
C ARG A 103 -3.25 -5.66 15.61
N ARG A 104 -2.86 -6.82 16.12
CA ARG A 104 -1.70 -6.96 17.03
C ARG A 104 -0.36 -6.63 16.35
N LEU A 105 -0.27 -6.80 15.03
CA LEU A 105 0.90 -6.36 14.26
C LEU A 105 0.92 -4.84 14.13
N ALA A 106 -0.23 -4.24 13.79
CA ALA A 106 -0.39 -2.79 13.70
C ALA A 106 -0.09 -2.10 15.06
N GLU A 107 -0.55 -2.67 16.17
CA GLU A 107 -0.23 -2.18 17.53
C GLU A 107 1.27 -2.24 17.85
N ARG A 108 1.98 -3.29 17.40
CA ARG A 108 3.42 -3.44 17.65
C ARG A 108 4.29 -2.49 16.84
N PHE A 109 3.88 -2.14 15.63
CA PHE A 109 4.60 -1.19 14.77
C PHE A 109 4.03 0.23 14.84
N GLY A 110 2.94 0.44 15.60
CA GLY A 110 2.29 1.73 15.81
C GLY A 110 1.61 2.34 14.58
N VAL A 111 1.59 1.61 13.44
CA VAL A 111 1.10 2.09 12.15
C VAL A 111 0.47 0.93 11.37
N GLU A 112 -0.67 1.19 10.74
CA GLU A 112 -1.32 0.19 9.88
C GLU A 112 -0.56 0.02 8.55
N PRO A 113 -0.46 -1.21 8.01
CA PRO A 113 0.12 -1.42 6.69
C PRO A 113 -0.61 -0.61 5.61
N GLY A 114 0.13 0.19 4.85
CA GLY A 114 -0.42 1.07 3.82
C GLY A 114 -0.96 2.40 4.36
N ALA A 115 -0.75 2.73 5.64
CA ALA A 115 -1.12 4.04 6.19
C ALA A 115 -0.46 5.21 5.45
N GLU A 116 0.75 5.02 4.91
CA GLU A 116 1.42 6.02 4.08
C GLU A 116 0.69 6.27 2.76
N MET A 117 0.14 5.22 2.16
CA MET A 117 -0.65 5.30 0.93
C MET A 117 -2.01 5.93 1.20
N LEU A 118 -2.65 5.58 2.32
CA LEU A 118 -3.88 6.21 2.75
C LEU A 118 -3.67 7.71 3.03
N ALA A 119 -2.59 8.08 3.72
CA ALA A 119 -2.24 9.48 3.93
C ALA A 119 -2.01 10.27 2.63
N ALA A 120 -1.44 9.63 1.60
CA ALA A 120 -1.29 10.24 0.28
C ALA A 120 -2.65 10.46 -0.41
N MET A 121 -3.53 9.45 -0.39
CA MET A 121 -4.87 9.53 -0.96
C MET A 121 -5.72 10.60 -0.25
N ASP A 122 -5.77 10.57 1.09
CA ASP A 122 -6.53 11.52 1.89
C ASP A 122 -5.96 12.94 1.76
N GLY A 123 -4.63 13.07 1.71
CA GLY A 123 -3.95 14.34 1.52
C GLY A 123 -4.22 14.98 0.16
N ALA A 124 -4.35 14.15 -0.89
CA ALA A 124 -4.76 14.58 -2.23
C ALA A 124 -6.23 15.02 -2.23
N ASP A 125 -7.13 14.21 -1.67
CA ASP A 125 -8.56 14.51 -1.56
C ASP A 125 -8.80 15.83 -0.80
N ALA A 126 -8.11 16.05 0.33
CA ALA A 126 -8.23 17.26 1.15
C ALA A 126 -7.79 18.53 0.41
N ARG A 127 -6.93 18.40 -0.60
CA ARG A 127 -6.43 19.50 -1.44
C ARG A 127 -7.14 19.58 -2.79
N ALA A 128 -8.15 18.75 -3.02
CA ALA A 128 -8.84 18.59 -4.30
C ALA A 128 -7.88 18.29 -5.47
N LEU A 129 -6.80 17.53 -5.20
CA LEU A 129 -5.85 17.08 -6.21
C LEU A 129 -6.32 15.75 -6.83
N PRO A 130 -6.14 15.55 -8.14
CA PRO A 130 -6.29 14.23 -8.75
C PRO A 130 -5.36 13.21 -8.08
N CYS A 131 -5.93 12.10 -7.61
CA CYS A 131 -5.19 10.96 -7.10
C CYS A 131 -5.18 9.80 -8.13
N TRP A 132 -4.00 9.43 -8.61
CA TRP A 132 -3.80 8.35 -9.58
C TRP A 132 -3.26 7.10 -8.92
N LEU A 133 -3.93 5.98 -9.16
CA LEU A 133 -3.50 4.65 -8.72
C LEU A 133 -2.64 4.02 -9.82
N ILE A 134 -1.34 3.91 -9.59
CA ILE A 134 -0.35 3.58 -10.63
C ILE A 134 0.23 2.16 -10.52
N ASP A 135 -0.37 1.29 -9.69
CA ASP A 135 0.02 -0.12 -9.62
C ASP A 135 -1.01 -1.05 -10.31
N ARG A 136 -0.51 -2.19 -10.76
CA ARG A 136 -1.28 -3.27 -11.36
C ARG A 136 -2.10 -3.99 -10.29
N GLU A 137 -3.28 -4.46 -10.70
CA GLU A 137 -4.10 -5.36 -9.88
C GLU A 137 -3.28 -6.54 -9.30
N VAL A 138 -3.28 -6.61 -7.96
CA VAL A 138 -2.51 -7.60 -7.19
C VAL A 138 -2.81 -9.04 -7.61
N GLY A 139 -4.08 -9.34 -7.93
CA GLY A 139 -4.49 -10.65 -8.42
C GLY A 139 -3.83 -11.04 -9.74
N THR A 140 -3.58 -10.07 -10.62
CA THR A 140 -2.84 -10.30 -11.87
C THR A 140 -1.37 -10.54 -11.60
N THR A 141 -0.75 -9.76 -10.70
CA THR A 141 0.63 -9.98 -10.26
C THR A 141 0.82 -11.38 -9.68
N LEU A 142 -0.05 -11.79 -8.74
CA LEU A 142 0.03 -13.09 -8.09
C LEU A 142 -0.20 -14.25 -9.06
N LYS A 143 -1.18 -14.13 -9.98
CA LYS A 143 -1.39 -15.14 -11.03
C LYS A 143 -0.16 -15.31 -11.91
N ARG A 144 0.51 -14.22 -12.29
CA ARG A 144 1.75 -14.27 -13.08
C ARG A 144 2.89 -14.90 -12.30
N ALA A 145 3.09 -14.48 -11.06
CA ALA A 145 4.08 -15.07 -10.17
C ALA A 145 3.86 -16.58 -10.03
N TRP A 146 2.63 -17.01 -9.72
CA TRP A 146 2.29 -18.42 -9.58
C TRP A 146 2.58 -19.24 -10.84
N ARG A 147 2.24 -18.72 -12.03
CA ARG A 147 2.53 -19.37 -13.32
C ARG A 147 4.02 -19.57 -13.56
N ASN A 148 4.85 -18.65 -13.08
CA ASN A 148 6.31 -18.70 -13.24
C ASN A 148 7.02 -19.59 -12.21
N VAL A 149 6.34 -20.01 -11.14
CA VAL A 149 6.89 -20.94 -10.16
C VAL A 149 6.75 -22.39 -10.67
N GLY A 150 7.85 -23.15 -10.65
CA GLY A 150 7.88 -24.56 -11.03
C GLY A 150 7.11 -25.46 -10.06
N PHE A 151 6.69 -26.65 -10.51
CA PHE A 151 5.83 -27.55 -9.72
C PHE A 151 6.41 -27.91 -8.34
N GLY A 152 7.70 -28.25 -8.26
CA GLY A 152 8.34 -28.59 -6.99
C GLY A 152 8.36 -27.43 -5.99
N GLU A 153 8.59 -26.21 -6.48
CA GLU A 153 8.59 -25.03 -5.62
C GLU A 153 7.16 -24.63 -5.20
N ARG A 154 6.16 -24.84 -6.05
CA ARG A 154 4.75 -24.74 -5.64
C ARG A 154 4.43 -25.70 -4.49
N MET A 155 4.87 -26.95 -4.58
CA MET A 155 4.67 -27.92 -3.49
C MET A 155 5.39 -27.49 -2.21
N ARG A 156 6.58 -26.90 -2.33
CA ARG A 156 7.32 -26.34 -1.19
C ARG A 156 6.58 -25.17 -0.53
N ILE A 157 6.07 -24.22 -1.32
CA ILE A 157 5.28 -23.08 -0.81
C ILE A 157 4.02 -23.57 -0.10
N LEU A 158 3.28 -24.50 -0.72
CA LEU A 158 2.08 -25.08 -0.12
C LEU A 158 2.40 -25.87 1.15
N GLY A 159 3.49 -26.64 1.15
CA GLY A 159 3.98 -27.38 2.32
C GLY A 159 4.39 -26.45 3.46
N SER A 160 5.08 -25.34 3.17
CA SER A 160 5.48 -24.37 4.21
C SER A 160 4.30 -23.63 4.82
N LEU A 161 3.25 -23.34 4.04
CA LEU A 161 2.03 -22.72 4.54
C LEU A 161 1.24 -23.69 5.43
N GLY A 162 1.16 -24.97 5.03
CA GLY A 162 0.49 -26.01 5.81
C GLY A 162 1.21 -26.39 7.11
N ALA A 163 2.52 -26.19 7.20
CA ALA A 163 3.30 -26.41 8.42
C ALA A 163 3.32 -25.18 9.36
N SER A 164 2.85 -24.02 8.89
CA SER A 164 2.82 -22.76 9.65
C SER A 164 1.46 -22.46 10.29
N VAL A 165 0.51 -23.40 10.17
CA VAL A 165 -0.81 -23.39 10.83
C VAL A 165 -0.87 -24.40 11.95
#